data_AF-A0A5B7HYC7-F1
#
_entry.id   AF-A0A5B7HYC7-F1
#
_cell.length_a   1.000
_cell.length_b   1.000
_cell.length_c   1.000
_cell.angle_alpha   90.00
_cell.angle_beta   90.00
_cell.angle_gamma   90.00
#
_symmetry.space_group_name_H-M   'P 1'
#
loop_
_entity.id
_entity.type
_entity.pdbx_description
1 polymer ?
#
loop_
_entity_poly.entity_id
_entity_poly.type
_entity_poly.pdbx_seq_one_letter_code
_entity_poly.pdbx_strand_id
1 'polypeptide(L)' 'MVKELKQLHSIEALECSESVKHKTRDFVRKYMSKYGSVFKRDPNDTKEY' A
#
# COMPACT_ATOMS: atom_id res chain seq x y z
N MET A 1 5.17 -3.39 -0.58
CA MET A 1 6.13 -4.19 0.21
C MET A 1 7.60 -3.89 -0.09
N VAL A 2 7.98 -3.67 -1.35
CA VAL A 2 9.39 -3.49 -1.77
C VAL A 2 10.14 -2.39 -1.01
N LYS A 3 9.45 -1.31 -0.62
CA LYS A 3 10.06 -0.20 0.14
C LYS A 3 10.49 -0.59 1.56
N GLU A 4 9.70 -1.42 2.24
CA GLU A 4 10.00 -1.86 3.60
C GLU A 4 11.01 -3.01 3.59
N LEU A 5 10.91 -3.92 2.61
CA LEU A 5 11.90 -4.99 2.41
C LEU A 5 13.34 -4.45 2.23
N LYS A 6 13.53 -3.25 1.66
CA LYS A 6 14.84 -2.60 1.55
C LYS A 6 15.39 -2.05 2.88
N GLN A 7 14.52 -1.83 3.87
CA GLN A 7 14.88 -1.28 5.17
C GLN A 7 15.04 -2.36 6.25
N LEU A 8 14.68 -3.61 5.94
CA LEU A 8 14.81 -4.73 6.85
C LEU A 8 16.17 -5.41 6.68
N HIS A 9 16.83 -5.70 7.80
CA HIS A 9 18.09 -6.45 7.79
C HIS A 9 17.89 -7.95 7.50
N SER A 10 16.67 -8.47 7.70
CA SER A 10 16.26 -9.85 7.41
C SER A 10 14.74 -9.89 7.13
N ILE A 11 14.31 -10.85 6.30
CA ILE A 11 12.89 -11.09 5.98
C ILE A 11 12.08 -11.45 7.23
N GLU A 12 12.71 -12.08 8.22
CA GLU A 12 12.07 -12.48 9.48
C GLU A 12 11.64 -11.28 10.34
N ALA A 13 12.27 -10.12 10.13
CA ALA A 13 11.88 -8.87 10.79
C ALA A 13 10.69 -8.17 10.11
N LEU A 14 10.12 -8.78 9.05
CA LEU A 14 8.91 -8.27 8.41
C LEU A 14 7.70 -8.54 9.30
N GLU A 15 7.32 -7.51 10.05
CA GLU A 15 6.13 -7.54 10.89
C GLU A 15 5.11 -6.51 10.40
N CYS A 16 3.82 -6.89 10.43
CA CYS A 16 2.72 -5.94 10.27
C CYS A 16 2.54 -5.12 11.55
N SER A 17 3.49 -4.21 11.80
CA SER A 17 3.48 -3.33 12.97
C SER A 17 2.32 -2.32 12.90
N GLU A 18 2.01 -1.67 14.03
CA GLU A 18 0.98 -0.60 14.07
C GLU A 18 1.27 0.54 13.08
N SER A 19 2.56 0.84 12.82
CA SER A 19 2.96 1.82 11.80
C SER A 19 2.58 1.36 10.39
N VAL A 20 2.81 0.08 10.07
CA VAL A 20 2.47 -0.51 8.77
C VAL A 20 0.96 -0.54 8.57
N LYS A 21 0.20 -0.91 9.60
CA LYS A 21 -1.28 -0.92 9.56
C LYS A 21 -1.83 0.48 9.27
N HIS A 22 -1.32 1.50 9.98
CA HIS A 22 -1.75 2.88 9.80
C HIS A 22 -1.45 3.40 8.39
N LYS A 23 -0.20 3.26 7.94
CA LYS A 23 0.23 3.69 6.59
C LYS A 23 -0.55 2.97 5.49
N THR A 24 -0.78 1.67 5.64
CA THR A 24 -1.54 0.86 4.68
C THR A 24 -2.98 1.34 4.60
N ARG A 25 -3.64 1.55 5.74
CA ARG A 25 -5.02 2.04 5.79
C ARG A 25 -5.16 3.40 5.09
N ASP A 26 -4.25 4.32 5.35
CA ASP A 26 -4.28 5.65 4.76
C ASP A 26 -3.98 5.61 3.25
N PHE A 27 -3.03 4.77 2.83
CA PHE A 27 -2.76 4.53 1.42
C PHE A 27 -4.00 3.98 0.70
N VAL A 28 -4.62 2.93 1.25
CA VAL A 28 -5.84 2.32 0.67
C VAL A 28 -6.94 3.36 0.60
N ARG A 29 -7.20 4.11 1.67
CA ARG A 29 -8.22 5.16 1.67
C ARG A 29 -7.96 6.20 0.58
N LYS A 30 -6.73 6.75 0.51
CA LYS A 30 -6.35 7.76 -0.49
C LYS A 30 -6.43 7.22 -1.92
N TYR A 31 -6.05 5.96 -2.12
CA TYR A 31 -6.11 5.30 -3.42
C TYR A 31 -7.57 5.12 -3.85
N MET A 32 -8.42 4.57 -2.97
CA MET A 32 -9.83 4.32 -3.26
C MET A 32 -10.63 5.61 -3.44
N SER A 33 -10.28 6.70 -2.74
CA SER A 33 -10.92 8.01 -2.96
C SER A 33 -10.79 8.53 -4.40
N LYS A 34 -9.79 8.08 -5.18
CA LYS A 34 -9.67 8.45 -6.60
C LYS A 34 -10.77 7.83 -7.47
N TYR A 35 -11.36 6.74 -7.00
CA TYR A 35 -12.30 5.91 -7.77
C TYR A 35 -13.77 6.13 -7.39
N GLY A 36 -14.03 6.96 -6.38
CA GLY A 36 -15.39 7.28 -5.94
C GLY A 36 -16.03 6.16 -5.11
N SER A 37 -17.35 6.01 -5.22
CA SER A 37 -18.13 5.03 -4.43
C SER A 37 -17.91 3.58 -4.83
N VAL A 38 -17.46 3.34 -6.07
CA VAL A 38 -17.21 1.99 -6.60
C VAL A 38 -15.85 1.98 -7.26
N PHE A 39 -14.99 1.05 -6.84
CA PHE A 39 -13.68 0.88 -7.45
C PHE A 39 -13.83 0.49 -8.93
N LYS A 40 -13.35 1.36 -9.81
CA LYS A 40 -13.19 1.08 -11.24
C LYS A 40 -11.74 1.39 -11.60
N ARG A 41 -10.94 0.35 -11.80
CA ARG A 41 -9.54 0.52 -12.20
C ARG A 41 -9.46 1.47 -13.39
N ASP A 42 -8.72 2.57 -13.24
CA ASP A 42 -8.54 3.52 -14.33
C ASP A 42 -7.75 2.79 -15.42
N PRO A 43 -8.23 2.73 -16.67
CA PRO A 43 -7.50 2.12 -17.77
C PRO A 43 -6.08 2.70 -17.95
N ASN A 44 -5.85 3.92 -17.45
CA ASN A 44 -4.58 4.63 -17.49
C ASN A 44 -3.74 4.45 -16.21
N ASP A 45 -4.25 3.83 -15.14
CA ASP A 45 -3.45 3.47 -13.96
C ASP A 45 -2.64 2.19 -14.26
N THR A 46 -1.60 2.37 -15.08
CA THR A 46 -0.63 1.34 -15.50
C THR A 46 0.48 1.11 -14.48
N LYS A 47 0.43 1.75 -13.30
CA LYS A 47 1.43 1.58 -12.26
C LYS A 47 1.31 0.18 -11.64
N GLU A 48 2.32 -0.65 -11.83
CA GLU A 48 2.59 -1.79 -10.95
C GLU A 48 3.05 -1.25 -9.59
N TYR A 49 2.34 -1.61 -8.50
CA TYR A 49 2.60 -1.17 -7.12
C TYR A 49 3.27 -2.26 -6.28
#